data_AF-A0A179H8Q1-F1
#
_entry.id   AF-A0A179H8Q1-F1
#
_cell.length_a   1.000
_cell.length_b   1.000
_cell.length_c   1.000
_cell.angle_alpha   90.00
_cell.angle_beta   90.00
_cell.angle_gamma   90.00
#
_symmetry.space_group_name_H-M   'P 1'
#
loop_
_entity.id
_entity.type
_entity.pdbx_description
1 polymer ?
#
loop_
_entity_poly.entity_id
_entity_poly.type
_entity_poly.pdbx_seq_one_letter_code
_entity_poly.pdbx_strand_id
1 'polypeptide(L)'
;MASERTNKSEEEQQASFKEQLDRIAVASREGDQESKPNPIIEKITEYIPAASAILGGGSHQQPQEETKPEIPGPPNRPDHDHKIEEFVRDQHRSNKGDGDLSMAKGS
;
A
#
# COMPACT_ATOMS: atom_id res chain seq x y z
N MET A 1 9.39 -18.97 -63.43
CA MET A 1 9.04 -17.80 -62.59
C MET A 1 7.69 -18.04 -61.90
N ALA A 2 7.63 -18.96 -60.92
CA ALA A 2 6.38 -19.33 -60.24
C ALA A 2 6.45 -19.17 -58.70
N SER A 3 7.64 -19.00 -58.12
CA SER A 3 7.85 -18.95 -56.67
C SER A 3 7.65 -17.58 -56.03
N GLU A 4 7.43 -16.51 -56.80
CA GLU A 4 7.24 -15.15 -56.24
C GLU A 4 5.78 -14.81 -55.95
N ARG A 5 4.81 -15.54 -56.52
CA ARG A 5 3.37 -15.27 -56.33
C ARG A 5 2.82 -15.77 -55.00
N THR A 6 3.46 -16.78 -54.40
CA THR A 6 3.01 -17.39 -53.14
C THR A 6 3.40 -16.53 -51.93
N ASN A 7 4.63 -16.01 -51.89
CA ASN A 7 5.11 -15.16 -50.79
C ASN A 7 4.29 -13.88 -50.62
N LYS A 8 3.93 -13.22 -51.73
CA LYS A 8 3.13 -11.99 -51.69
C LYS A 8 1.72 -12.22 -51.12
N SER A 9 1.13 -13.36 -51.45
CA SER A 9 -0.20 -13.75 -50.97
C SER A 9 -0.19 -14.06 -49.46
N GLU A 10 0.89 -14.67 -48.97
CA GLU A 10 1.08 -14.98 -47.55
C GLU A 10 1.36 -13.72 -46.72
N GLU A 11 2.15 -12.77 -47.24
CA GLU A 11 2.37 -11.46 -46.61
C GLU A 11 1.08 -10.63 -46.53
N GLU A 12 0.25 -10.64 -47.58
CA GLU A 12 -1.06 -9.98 -47.60
C GLU A 12 -2.04 -10.64 -46.61
N GLN A 13 -2.01 -11.97 -46.49
CA GLN A 13 -2.81 -12.71 -45.51
C GLN A 13 -2.33 -12.43 -44.07
N GLN A 14 -1.02 -12.40 -43.83
CA GLN A 14 -0.42 -12.07 -42.53
C GLN A 14 -0.68 -10.61 -42.13
N ALA A 15 -0.67 -9.67 -43.08
CA ALA A 15 -1.05 -8.29 -42.84
C ALA A 15 -2.49 -8.21 -42.34
N SER A 16 -3.42 -8.94 -42.97
CA SER A 16 -4.82 -9.00 -42.51
C SER A 16 -4.97 -9.70 -41.15
N PHE A 17 -4.14 -10.72 -40.88
CA PHE A 17 -4.17 -11.44 -39.61
C PHE A 17 -3.66 -10.58 -38.46
N LYS A 18 -2.58 -9.83 -38.68
CA LYS A 18 -2.09 -8.84 -37.73
C LYS A 18 -3.14 -7.77 -37.45
N GLU A 19 -3.76 -7.20 -38.49
CA GLU A 19 -4.84 -6.21 -38.32
C GLU A 19 -6.03 -6.76 -37.52
N GLN A 20 -6.36 -8.04 -37.72
CA GLN A 20 -7.39 -8.72 -36.93
C GLN A 20 -6.97 -8.86 -35.47
N LEU A 21 -5.73 -9.26 -35.19
CA LEU A 21 -5.19 -9.33 -33.82
C LEU A 21 -5.14 -7.97 -33.15
N ASP A 22 -4.67 -6.94 -33.85
CA ASP A 22 -4.60 -5.57 -33.34
C ASP A 22 -6.01 -5.05 -33.00
N ARG A 23 -7.01 -5.32 -33.87
CA ARG A 23 -8.42 -4.98 -33.60
C ARG A 23 -8.97 -5.71 -32.38
N ILE A 24 -8.68 -7.00 -32.24
CA ILE A 24 -9.12 -7.80 -31.07
C ILE A 24 -8.44 -7.31 -29.79
N ALA A 25 -7.14 -6.96 -29.84
CA ALA A 25 -6.40 -6.46 -28.69
C ALA A 25 -6.95 -5.11 -28.19
N VAL A 26 -7.29 -4.20 -29.12
CA VAL A 26 -7.94 -2.92 -28.80
C VAL A 26 -9.33 -3.16 -28.22
N ALA A 27 -10.15 -4.00 -28.85
CA ALA A 27 -11.49 -4.32 -28.37
C ALA A 27 -11.49 -5.01 -26.99
N SER A 28 -10.51 -5.88 -26.72
CA SER A 28 -10.36 -6.55 -25.43
C SER A 28 -9.95 -5.59 -24.31
N ARG A 29 -9.14 -4.56 -24.63
CA ARG A 29 -8.77 -3.51 -23.67
C ARG A 29 -9.97 -2.65 -23.27
N GLU A 30 -10.88 -2.41 -24.20
CA GLU A 30 -12.10 -1.64 -23.97
C GLU A 30 -13.19 -2.48 -23.26
N GLY A 31 -13.30 -3.78 -23.57
CA GLY A 31 -14.29 -4.68 -22.98
C GLY A 31 -14.07 -5.04 -21.50
N ASP A 32 -12.85 -4.92 -20.98
CA ASP A 32 -12.55 -5.16 -19.55
C ASP A 32 -12.67 -3.89 -18.67
N GLN A 33 -12.98 -2.72 -19.26
CA GLN A 33 -13.18 -1.46 -18.52
C GLN A 33 -14.62 -1.29 -18.02
N GLU A 34 -15.58 -2.06 -18.54
CA GLU A 34 -16.97 -1.97 -18.12
C GLU A 34 -17.27 -3.03 -17.05
N SER A 35 -17.49 -2.54 -15.83
CA SER A 35 -18.34 -3.15 -14.79
C SER A 35 -17.79 -4.25 -13.89
N LYS A 36 -16.47 -4.46 -13.78
CA LYS A 36 -15.95 -5.17 -12.59
C LYS A 36 -15.49 -4.15 -11.55
N PRO A 37 -16.20 -3.99 -10.42
CA PRO A 37 -15.65 -3.23 -9.31
C PRO A 37 -14.26 -3.79 -8.99
N ASN A 38 -13.26 -2.92 -8.97
CA ASN A 38 -11.91 -3.34 -8.64
C ASN A 38 -11.99 -4.01 -7.25
N PRO A 39 -11.53 -5.26 -7.07
CA PRO A 39 -11.69 -6.00 -5.82
C PRO A 39 -11.04 -5.28 -4.62
N ILE A 40 -10.11 -4.37 -4.89
CA ILE A 40 -9.51 -3.49 -3.88
C ILE A 40 -10.54 -2.47 -3.38
N ILE A 41 -11.34 -1.87 -4.28
CA ILE A 41 -12.40 -0.93 -3.93
C ILE A 41 -13.45 -1.62 -3.06
N GLU A 42 -13.87 -2.83 -3.41
CA GLU A 42 -14.82 -3.60 -2.60
C GLU A 42 -14.32 -3.81 -1.16
N LYS A 43 -13.07 -4.28 -1.01
CA LYS A 43 -12.45 -4.47 0.31
C LYS A 43 -12.33 -3.18 1.11
N ILE A 44 -11.98 -2.08 0.45
CA ILE A 44 -11.90 -0.77 1.11
C ILE A 44 -13.30 -0.34 1.57
N THR A 45 -14.34 -0.53 0.77
CA THR A 45 -15.72 -0.17 1.15
C THR A 45 -16.32 -1.09 2.21
N GLU A 46 -15.90 -2.35 2.28
CA GLU A 46 -16.28 -3.29 3.35
C GLU A 46 -15.69 -2.86 4.70
N TYR A 47 -14.44 -2.39 4.70
CA TYR A 47 -13.75 -1.94 5.92
C TYR A 47 -14.08 -0.48 6.29
N ILE A 48 -14.30 0.37 5.29
CA ILE A 48 -14.58 1.80 5.42
C ILE A 48 -15.83 2.13 4.58
N PRO A 49 -17.05 1.96 5.13
CA PRO A 49 -18.29 2.21 4.39
C PRO A 49 -18.38 3.62 3.77
N ALA A 50 -17.79 4.62 4.43
CA ALA A 50 -17.74 6.01 3.96
C ALA A 50 -16.93 6.19 2.66
N ALA A 51 -15.97 5.30 2.36
CA ALA A 51 -15.16 5.38 1.15
C ALA A 51 -15.95 5.03 -0.12
N SER A 52 -17.11 4.38 0.01
CA SER A 52 -17.96 4.01 -1.13
C SER A 52 -18.41 5.21 -1.95
N ALA A 53 -18.72 6.34 -1.29
CA ALA A 53 -19.12 7.58 -1.95
C ALA A 53 -17.99 8.20 -2.79
N ILE A 54 -16.73 8.05 -2.35
CA ILE A 54 -15.56 8.67 -2.97
C ILE A 54 -14.97 7.80 -4.08
N LEU A 55 -14.93 6.49 -3.84
CA LEU A 55 -14.23 5.52 -4.71
C LEU A 55 -15.16 4.91 -5.78
N GLY A 56 -16.49 5.02 -5.60
CA GLY A 56 -17.53 4.47 -6.47
C GLY A 56 -18.04 5.38 -7.59
N GLY A 57 -17.33 6.46 -7.94
CA GLY A 57 -17.65 7.27 -9.13
C GLY A 57 -18.69 8.39 -8.95
N GLY A 58 -18.94 8.85 -7.71
CA GLY A 58 -19.87 9.93 -7.43
C GLY A 58 -19.19 11.23 -6.98
N SER A 59 -18.98 12.14 -7.93
CA SER A 59 -18.79 13.59 -7.72
C SER A 59 -17.55 14.05 -6.93
N HIS A 60 -16.68 14.81 -7.60
CA HIS A 60 -15.78 15.77 -6.95
C HIS A 60 -16.61 16.76 -6.12
N GLN A 61 -16.80 16.47 -4.85
CA GLN A 61 -17.15 17.49 -3.88
C GLN A 61 -15.88 18.30 -3.61
N GLN A 62 -16.01 19.61 -3.78
CA GLN A 62 -15.00 20.61 -3.46
C GLN A 62 -14.41 20.36 -2.06
N PRO A 63 -13.18 20.83 -1.78
CA PRO A 63 -12.65 20.78 -0.43
C PRO A 63 -13.54 21.65 0.46
N GLN A 64 -14.54 21.02 1.10
CA GLN A 64 -15.05 21.55 2.34
C GLN A 64 -13.84 21.57 3.26
N GLU A 65 -13.63 22.70 3.95
CA GLU A 65 -12.79 22.74 5.13
C GLU A 65 -13.40 21.77 6.13
N GLU A 66 -13.04 20.50 5.99
CA GLU A 66 -13.29 19.48 6.98
C GLU A 66 -12.60 20.02 8.23
N THR A 67 -13.40 20.33 9.25
CA THR A 67 -12.91 20.38 10.62
C THR A 67 -12.25 19.04 10.85
N LYS A 68 -10.93 19.01 10.65
CA LYS A 68 -10.11 17.81 10.66
C LYS A 68 -10.52 17.04 11.90
N PRO A 69 -11.07 15.82 11.80
CA PRO A 69 -11.39 15.05 12.99
C PRO A 69 -10.11 15.03 13.81
N GLU A 70 -10.19 15.37 15.10
CA GLU A 70 -9.04 15.31 16.00
C GLU A 70 -8.50 13.90 15.90
N ILE A 71 -7.45 13.72 15.09
CA ILE A 71 -6.80 12.43 14.91
C ILE A 71 -6.40 12.05 16.33
N PRO A 72 -6.95 10.96 16.89
CA PRO A 72 -6.66 10.61 18.26
C PRO A 72 -5.15 10.56 18.39
N GLY A 73 -4.63 11.39 19.28
CA GLY A 73 -3.20 11.41 19.55
C GLY A 73 -2.73 10.02 19.96
N PRO A 74 -1.41 9.82 20.03
CA PRO A 74 -0.87 8.63 20.66
C PRO A 74 -1.57 8.39 22.01
N PRO A 75 -1.82 7.14 22.41
CA PRO A 75 -2.41 6.84 23.70
C PRO A 75 -1.68 7.56 24.82
N ASN A 76 -2.43 7.97 25.84
CA ASN A 76 -1.83 8.56 27.04
C ASN A 76 -0.83 7.57 27.65
N ARG A 77 0.30 8.11 28.13
CA ARG A 77 1.24 7.32 28.91
C ARG A 77 0.55 6.78 30.17
N PRO A 78 0.93 5.59 30.66
CA PRO A 78 0.38 5.06 31.91
C PRO A 78 0.58 6.04 33.07
N ASP A 79 -0.43 6.17 33.94
CA ASP A 79 -0.39 7.09 35.10
C ASP A 79 0.79 6.82 36.05
N HIS A 80 1.35 5.61 36.01
CA HIS A 80 2.43 5.16 36.87
C HIS A 80 3.79 5.07 36.17
N ASP A 81 3.97 5.72 35.01
CA ASP A 81 5.25 5.74 34.28
C ASP A 81 6.42 6.18 35.18
N HIS A 82 6.20 7.19 36.03
CA HIS A 82 7.17 7.66 37.04
C HIS A 82 7.67 6.54 37.98
N LYS A 83 6.79 5.65 38.42
CA LYS A 83 7.15 4.52 39.30
C LYS A 83 8.00 3.49 38.56
N ILE A 84 7.72 3.28 37.27
CA ILE A 84 8.47 2.37 36.40
C ILE A 84 9.88 2.93 36.18
N GLU A 85 10.01 4.24 35.89
CA GLU A 85 11.31 4.90 35.77
C GLU A 85 12.14 4.82 37.06
N GLU A 86 11.51 5.05 38.21
CA GLU A 86 12.16 4.94 39.52
C GLU A 86 12.64 3.52 39.81
N PHE A 87 11.80 2.51 39.54
CA PHE A 87 12.17 1.11 39.68
C PHE A 87 13.35 0.74 38.79
N VAL A 88 13.31 1.11 37.50
CA VAL A 88 14.42 0.86 36.55
C VAL A 88 15.69 1.58 37.00
N ARG A 89 15.57 2.83 37.46
CA ARG A 89 16.68 3.61 38.00
C ARG A 89 17.29 2.93 39.23
N ASP A 90 16.47 2.37 40.13
CA ASP A 90 16.94 1.62 41.29
C ASP A 90 17.66 0.32 40.93
N GLN A 91 17.17 -0.44 39.94
CA GLN A 91 17.87 -1.61 39.43
C GLN A 91 19.27 -1.25 38.87
N HIS A 92 19.38 -0.13 38.18
CA HIS A 92 20.67 0.35 37.66
C HIS A 92 21.52 1.10 38.69
N ARG A 93 20.95 1.52 39.83
CA ARG A 93 21.72 2.05 40.98
C ARG A 93 22.50 0.94 41.68
N SER A 94 21.91 -0.23 41.85
CA SER A 94 22.55 -1.36 42.56
C SER A 94 23.62 -2.10 41.73
N ASN A 95 23.60 -2.00 40.40
CA ASN A 95 24.63 -2.63 39.55
C ASN A 95 26.00 -1.90 39.56
N LYS A 96 26.15 -0.81 40.33
CA LYS A 96 27.45 -0.15 40.54
C LYS A 96 28.21 -0.67 41.76
N GLY A 97 27.69 -1.67 42.48
CA GLY A 97 28.18 -2.02 43.82
C GLY A 97 28.67 -3.45 44.06
N ASP A 98 28.62 -4.35 43.09
CA ASP A 98 29.03 -5.76 43.32
C ASP A 98 29.78 -6.40 42.14
N GLY A 99 30.49 -5.57 41.37
CA GLY A 99 31.30 -6.02 40.24
C GLY A 99 32.51 -5.16 39.92
N ASP A 100 32.88 -4.19 40.78
CA ASP A 100 34.10 -3.40 40.58
C ASP A 100 35.25 -3.98 41.40
N LEU A 101 36.08 -4.81 40.75
CA LEU A 101 37.31 -5.39 41.28
C LEU A 101 38.48 -4.38 41.36
N SER A 102 38.21 -3.07 41.29
CA SER A 102 39.25 -2.03 41.20
C SER A 102 39.93 -1.65 42.54
N MET A 103 39.42 -2.12 43.69
CA MET A 103 40.03 -1.84 45.02
C MET A 103 40.87 -3.00 45.55
N ALA A 104 41.56 -3.73 44.66
CA ALA A 104 42.70 -4.54 45.02
C ALA A 104 43.98 -3.74 44.71
N LYS A 105 44.53 -3.02 45.71
CA LYS A 105 45.98 -2.73 45.92
C LYS A 105 46.17 -1.62 46.97
N GLY A 106 46.89 -1.94 48.05
CA GLY A 106 47.82 -0.98 48.65
C GLY A 106 47.83 -0.90 50.19
N SER A 107 48.86 -1.55 50.76
CA SER A 107 49.48 -1.38 52.09
C SER A 107 48.78 -1.93 53.33
#